data_AF-A0A974TEQ7-F1
#
_entry.id   AF-A0A974TEQ7-F1
#
_cell.length_a   1.000
_cell.length_b   1.000
_cell.length_c   1.000
_cell.angle_alpha   90.00
_cell.angle_beta   90.00
_cell.angle_gamma   90.00
#
_symmetry.space_group_name_H-M   'P 1'
#
loop_
_entity.id
_entity.type
_entity.pdbx_description
1 polymer ?
#
loop_
_entity_poly.entity_id
_entity_poly.type
_entity_poly.pdbx_seq_one_letter_code
_entity_poly.pdbx_strand_id
1 'polypeptide(L)' 'MGYQIEHVARAFYDNVHDGKVWDNELDIIKEEFRLWARDAIALLHQREDGSLVEAFYSVATSKDQVELSGVA' A
#
# COMPACT_ATOMS: atom_id res chain seq x y z
N MET A 1 -2.44 -13.51 -12.04
CA MET A 1 -2.17 -12.75 -10.81
C MET A 1 -0.78 -12.97 -10.20
N GLY A 2 -0.23 -14.19 -10.10
CA GLY A 2 1.05 -14.43 -9.39
C GLY A 2 2.24 -13.56 -9.84
N TYR A 3 2.40 -13.36 -11.15
CA TYR A 3 3.48 -12.52 -11.70
C TYR A 3 3.35 -11.03 -11.35
N GLN A 4 2.12 -10.50 -11.28
CA GLN A 4 1.87 -9.11 -10.89
C GLN A 4 2.17 -8.89 -9.41
N ILE A 5 1.79 -9.85 -8.57
CA ILE A 5 2.08 -9.82 -7.12
C ILE A 5 3.59 -9.77 -6.90
N GLU A 6 4.37 -10.64 -7.57
CA GLU A 6 5.84 -10.66 -7.47
C GLU A 6 6.47 -9.34 -7.94
N HIS A 7 5.96 -8.77 -9.03
CA HIS A 7 6.48 -7.51 -9.56
C HIS A 7 6.26 -6.34 -8.60
N VAL A 8 5.05 -6.21 -8.04
CA VAL A 8 4.71 -5.16 -7.08
C VAL A 8 5.43 -5.38 -5.74
N ALA A 9 5.53 -6.63 -5.27
CA ALA A 9 6.24 -6.98 -4.05
C ALA A 9 7.73 -6.60 -4.14
N ARG A 10 8.37 -6.93 -5.27
CA ARG A 10 9.77 -6.54 -5.53
C ARG A 10 9.94 -5.03 -5.56
N ALA A 11 9.04 -4.29 -6.20
CA ALA A 11 9.10 -2.83 -6.22
C ALA A 11 8.99 -2.20 -4.82
N PHE A 12 8.10 -2.74 -3.97
CA PHE A 12 7.99 -2.30 -2.58
C PHE A 12 9.22 -2.66 -1.75
N TYR A 13 9.75 -3.87 -1.91
CA TYR A 13 10.97 -4.28 -1.24
C TYR A 13 12.15 -3.40 -1.63
N ASP A 14 12.39 -3.21 -2.92
CA ASP A 14 13.48 -2.40 -3.45
C ASP A 14 13.41 -0.96 -2.92
N ASN A 15 12.20 -0.39 -2.80
CA ASN A 15 12.00 0.95 -2.24
C ASN A 15 12.32 1.04 -0.74
N VAL A 16 11.93 0.04 0.05
CA VAL A 16 12.16 0.04 1.51
C VAL A 16 13.61 -0.33 1.85
N HIS A 17 14.24 -1.18 1.04
CA HIS A 17 15.52 -1.82 1.35
C HIS A 17 16.69 -1.30 0.52
N ASP A 18 16.48 -0.28 -0.31
CA ASP A 18 17.50 0.44 -1.10
C ASP A 18 18.50 -0.50 -1.80
N GLY A 19 18.00 -1.31 -2.74
CA GLY A 19 18.85 -2.12 -3.62
C GLY A 19 19.36 -3.44 -3.02
N LYS A 20 18.77 -3.94 -1.93
CA LYS A 20 18.97 -5.34 -1.51
C LYS A 20 18.43 -6.32 -2.57
N VAL A 21 19.04 -7.50 -2.64
CA VAL A 21 18.69 -8.50 -3.65
C VAL A 21 17.45 -9.28 -3.22
N TRP A 22 16.29 -8.91 -3.78
CA TRP A 22 15.01 -9.62 -3.62
C TRP A 22 15.18 -11.14 -3.73
N ASP A 23 15.88 -11.64 -4.75
CA ASP A 23 15.98 -13.06 -5.03
C ASP A 23 16.65 -13.87 -3.88
N ASN A 24 17.51 -13.23 -3.09
CA ASN A 24 18.23 -13.85 -1.98
C ASN A 24 17.57 -13.63 -0.61
N GLU A 25 16.48 -12.86 -0.55
CA GLU A 25 15.81 -12.55 0.71
C GLU A 25 15.05 -13.79 1.25
N LEU A 26 14.89 -13.83 2.58
CA LEU A 26 14.13 -14.87 3.26
C LEU A 26 12.66 -14.90 2.81
N ASP A 27 12.11 -16.10 2.62
CA ASP A 27 10.73 -16.27 2.16
C ASP A 27 9.70 -15.64 3.09
N ILE A 28 9.97 -15.58 4.39
CA ILE A 28 9.09 -14.92 5.37
C ILE A 28 8.98 -13.42 5.11
N ILE A 29 10.10 -12.78 4.76
CA ILE A 29 10.14 -11.35 4.42
C ILE A 29 9.46 -11.15 3.07
N LYS A 30 9.79 -11.97 2.06
CA LYS A 30 9.14 -11.92 0.74
C LYS A 30 7.62 -12.04 0.84
N GLU A 31 7.11 -12.93 1.71
CA GLU A 31 5.67 -13.12 1.87
C GLU A 31 4.97 -11.89 2.44
N GLU A 32 5.63 -11.12 3.33
CA GLU A 32 5.11 -9.85 3.82
C GLU A 32 4.92 -8.84 2.67
N PHE A 33 5.92 -8.71 1.79
CA PHE A 33 5.82 -7.83 0.62
C PHE A 33 4.79 -8.34 -0.41
N ARG A 34 4.64 -9.66 -0.57
CA ARG A 34 3.57 -10.24 -1.40
C ARG A 34 2.19 -9.93 -0.82
N LEU A 35 2.03 -9.91 0.50
CA LEU A 35 0.78 -9.51 1.14
C LEU A 35 0.46 -8.05 0.78
N TRP A 36 1.42 -7.14 0.93
CA TRP A 36 1.23 -5.73 0.57
C TRP A 36 0.90 -5.56 -0.92
N ALA A 37 1.54 -6.35 -1.79
CA ALA A 37 1.25 -6.36 -3.22
C ALA A 37 -0.18 -6.84 -3.52
N ARG A 38 -0.67 -7.89 -2.83
CA ARG A 38 -2.05 -8.36 -2.96
C ARG A 38 -3.04 -7.28 -2.52
N ASP A 39 -2.78 -6.63 -1.39
CA ASP A 39 -3.64 -5.56 -0.87
C ASP A 39 -3.66 -4.36 -1.81
N ALA A 40 -2.50 -3.92 -2.31
CA ALA A 40 -2.42 -2.83 -3.28
C ALA A 40 -3.18 -3.13 -4.57
N ILE A 41 -3.04 -4.36 -5.11
CA ILE A 41 -3.78 -4.79 -6.31
C ILE A 41 -5.28 -4.86 -6.04
N ALA A 42 -5.69 -5.38 -4.88
CA ALA A 42 -7.09 -5.43 -4.49
C ALA A 42 -7.70 -4.03 -4.35
N LEU A 43 -6.94 -3.08 -3.77
CA LEU A 43 -7.32 -1.68 -3.68
C LEU A 43 -7.43 -1.03 -5.07
N LEU A 44 -6.54 -1.35 -6.02
CA LEU A 44 -6.65 -0.82 -7.38
C LEU A 44 -7.90 -1.31 -8.10
N HIS A 45 -8.22 -2.60 -8.01
CA HIS A 45 -9.45 -3.15 -8.61
C HIS A 45 -10.72 -2.59 -7.97
N GLN A 46 -10.75 -2.41 -6.65
CA GLN A 46 -11.86 -1.72 -5.96
C GLN A 46 -11.99 -0.24 -6.37
N ARG A 47 -10.93 0.36 -6.93
CA ARG A 47 -10.91 1.75 -7.43
C ARG A 47 -11.40 1.86 -8.87
N GLU A 48 -11.18 0.83 -9.69
CA GLU A 48 -11.82 0.70 -11.01
C GLU A 48 -13.35 0.56 -10.87
N ASP A 49 -13.82 -0.01 -9.76
CA ASP A 49 -15.23 -0.03 -9.35
C ASP A 49 -15.70 1.28 -8.66
N GLY A 50 -14.85 2.31 -8.54
CA GLY A 50 -15.18 3.66 -8.07
C GLY A 50 -15.21 3.89 -6.56
N SER A 51 -14.95 2.88 -5.71
CA SER A 51 -15.24 2.96 -4.27
C SER A 51 -14.13 3.59 -3.41
N LEU A 52 -12.84 3.43 -3.76
CA LEU A 52 -11.74 3.79 -2.86
C LEU A 52 -11.28 5.25 -2.91
N VAL A 53 -11.62 6.00 -3.96
CA VAL A 53 -11.28 7.43 -4.04
C VAL A 53 -11.93 8.18 -2.87
N GLU A 54 -13.21 7.92 -2.59
CA GLU A 54 -13.94 8.59 -1.51
C GLU A 54 -13.42 8.24 -0.11
N ALA A 55 -13.05 6.98 0.14
CA ALA A 55 -12.51 6.55 1.44
C ALA A 55 -11.17 7.23 1.77
N PHE A 56 -10.27 7.33 0.78
CA PHE A 56 -8.99 8.01 0.98
C PHE A 56 -9.11 9.53 1.08
N TYR A 57 -10.00 10.17 0.29
CA TYR A 57 -10.26 11.60 0.46
C TYR A 57 -10.83 11.91 1.84
N SER A 58 -11.78 11.10 2.34
CA SER A 58 -12.36 11.29 3.68
C SER A 58 -11.32 11.18 4.81
N VAL A 59 -10.42 10.21 4.73
CA VAL A 59 -9.32 10.05 5.71
C VAL A 59 -8.29 11.18 5.60
N ALA A 60 -7.94 11.60 4.39
CA ALA A 60 -7.01 12.70 4.17
C ALA A 60 -7.57 14.06 4.63
N THR A 61 -8.88 14.31 4.47
CA THR A 61 -9.53 15.57 4.87
C THR A 61 -10.00 15.59 6.32
N SER A 62 -10.11 14.43 6.99
CA SER A 62 -10.51 14.37 8.40
C SER A 62 -9.42 14.84 9.36
N LYS A 63 -8.15 14.87 8.94
CA LYS A 63 -7.05 15.33 9.79
C LYS A 63 -6.98 16.84 9.96
N ASP A 64 -7.60 17.61 9.06
CA ASP A 64 -7.61 19.09 9.11
C ASP A 64 -8.76 19.69 9.94
N GLN A 65 -9.75 18.92 10.39
CA GLN A 65 -10.88 19.44 11.17
C GLN A 65 -10.75 19.31 12.70
N VAL A 66 -9.76 18.56 13.20
CA VAL A 66 -9.62 18.34 14.65
C VAL A 66 -8.85 19.49 15.35
N GLU A 67 -8.14 20.35 14.62
CA GLU A 67 -7.32 21.42 15.23
C GLU A 67 -8.05 22.76 15.45
N LEU A 68 -9.28 22.95 14.95
CA LEU A 68 -10.00 24.23 15.06
C LEU A 68 -11.07 24.30 16.18
N SER A 69 -11.29 23.22 16.94
CA SER A 69 -12.27 23.24 18.07
C SER A 69 -11.63 23.27 19.46
N GLY A 70 -10.32 23.47 19.56
CA GLY A 70 -9.55 23.40 20.81
C GLY A 70 -9.18 24.74 21.45
N VAL A 71 -9.71 25.88 20.98
CA VAL A 71 -9.49 27.19 21.61
C VAL A 71 -10.84 27.82 21.90
N ALA A 72 -11.34 27.57 23.12
CA ALA A 72 -12.38 28.35 23.78
C ALA A 72 -11.83 28.85 25.11
#